data_AF-S4NC51-F1
#
_entry.id   AF-S4NC51-F1
#
_cell.length_a   1.000
_cell.length_b   1.000
_cell.length_c   1.000
_cell.angle_alpha   90.00
_cell.angle_beta   90.00
_cell.angle_gamma   90.00
#
_symmetry.space_group_name_H-M   'P 1'
#
loop_
_entity.id
_entity.type
_entity.pdbx_description
1 polymer ?
#
loop_
_entity_poly.entity_id
_entity_poly.type
_entity_poly.pdbx_seq_one_letter_code
_entity_poly.pdbx_strand_id
1 'polypeptide(L)'
;MSDKTVRFSLIRTVRLLVTFAVTIVFWGLLSHQSIVKAADGDVTYQMHSIDIYGNPIDSEVNGKKMVVSADTNFLDVTKLVPTTLDNNRYVAVGYYHDNQSGQEMMYYRDFADRNKTAAEFFTRLEVYNPARKAGDTEVEIYFAYKDTQSAKPDQITLTPGALEREAGKIKTFYTDVHGNELKPSVSYEFEDVPDVDSTFEREFNGYRYVAAVIRNPRPYGTYVYSESGIYANMATNVEDLLFQAILQPRYMNGVAVRLKQHEAGSTATFIYEKVVHTLTVEYLDETGKPIPGYPTKIQELKTGSDFSAEAPEISGYTLIGDKKVTGKLTEDQKITFKYQKKVTPPATNNNGGGTITRPTEESRTNSVQPDGTVEFPAPKELPDGTQLPNYAATQGTVVYATKAIYMYKDPNFKKGQRIVKYPKAKRVHRPMFVVTSYARSASGALRYRVKDVNHQSKTAGKVGYITANLKFVVKVYYTSMPKDKRITVISKNGVNAYRNANLTKKVKQYKSGSHLKVKKIVKHNLTTRYQLSNGYYITGNKKLVIHGNY
;
A
#
# COMPACT_ATOMS: atom_id res chain seq x y z
N MET A 1 -12.95 -67.07 33.50
CA MET A 1 -14.29 -66.62 33.06
C MET A 1 -14.60 -65.29 33.75
N SER A 2 -15.78 -64.71 33.50
CA SER A 2 -16.29 -63.41 33.97
C SER A 2 -15.95 -62.97 35.42
N ASP A 3 -16.00 -61.68 35.77
CA ASP A 3 -16.52 -60.54 34.99
C ASP A 3 -15.74 -59.21 35.19
N LYS A 4 -15.80 -58.32 34.20
CA LYS A 4 -15.34 -56.93 34.26
C LYS A 4 -16.14 -55.95 33.38
N THR A 5 -17.46 -56.16 33.28
CA THR A 5 -18.45 -55.18 32.78
C THR A 5 -19.55 -55.10 33.87
N VAL A 6 -20.01 -53.95 34.36
CA VAL A 6 -20.49 -52.73 33.69
C VAL A 6 -20.31 -51.52 34.62
N ARG A 7 -19.66 -50.44 34.12
CA ARG A 7 -19.98 -49.02 34.42
C ARG A 7 -19.46 -48.10 33.29
N PHE A 8 -19.97 -48.31 32.09
CA PHE A 8 -19.84 -47.33 31.00
C PHE A 8 -20.81 -46.15 31.21
N SER A 9 -20.62 -45.06 30.45
CA SER A 9 -21.49 -43.87 30.40
C SER A 9 -21.41 -42.86 31.56
N LEU A 10 -20.30 -42.13 31.67
CA LEU A 10 -20.35 -40.68 31.98
C LEU A 10 -19.14 -39.84 31.49
N ILE A 11 -18.46 -40.23 30.40
CA ILE A 11 -17.27 -39.53 29.85
C ILE A 11 -17.62 -38.71 28.60
N ARG A 12 -18.74 -37.98 28.66
CA ARG A 12 -19.10 -36.86 27.78
C ARG A 12 -19.83 -35.81 28.62
N THR A 13 -19.72 -34.54 28.23
CA THR A 13 -20.42 -33.37 28.84
C THR A 13 -19.80 -32.79 30.13
N VAL A 14 -18.50 -32.48 30.10
CA VAL A 14 -18.00 -31.18 30.62
C VAL A 14 -17.07 -30.59 29.55
N ARG A 15 -17.56 -29.62 28.77
CA ARG A 15 -16.83 -29.05 27.62
C ARG A 15 -17.02 -27.53 27.51
N LEU A 16 -16.82 -26.85 28.62
CA LEU A 16 -16.72 -25.40 28.82
C LEU A 16 -16.19 -25.17 30.25
N LEU A 17 -15.40 -24.11 30.49
CA LEU A 17 -14.73 -23.71 31.76
C LEU A 17 -13.24 -24.08 31.98
N VAL A 18 -12.36 -23.88 30.98
CA VAL A 18 -10.93 -23.56 31.25
C VAL A 18 -10.45 -22.40 30.36
N THR A 19 -11.16 -21.28 30.41
CA THR A 19 -10.66 -19.98 29.90
C THR A 19 -9.87 -19.30 31.01
N PHE A 20 -8.81 -19.97 31.50
CA PHE A 20 -8.25 -19.71 32.83
C PHE A 20 -6.72 -19.57 32.92
N ALA A 21 -6.09 -19.14 31.82
CA ALA A 21 -4.69 -18.69 31.79
C ALA A 21 -4.55 -17.14 31.73
N VAL A 22 -5.68 -16.41 31.78
CA VAL A 22 -5.72 -14.92 31.76
C VAL A 22 -6.05 -14.35 33.15
N THR A 23 -6.47 -15.20 34.09
CA THR A 23 -7.20 -14.82 35.31
C THR A 23 -6.34 -14.50 36.53
N ILE A 24 -5.02 -14.68 36.48
CA ILE A 24 -4.12 -14.39 37.62
C ILE A 24 -3.56 -12.95 37.57
N VAL A 25 -3.52 -12.31 36.38
CA VAL A 25 -2.86 -10.99 36.19
C VAL A 25 -3.82 -9.79 36.39
N PHE A 26 -5.13 -10.01 36.44
CA PHE A 26 -6.15 -8.94 36.37
C PHE A 26 -7.19 -8.93 37.51
N TRP A 27 -6.85 -9.45 38.71
CA TRP A 27 -7.74 -9.38 39.89
C TRP A 27 -7.47 -8.17 40.81
N GLY A 28 -7.21 -7.01 40.21
CA GLY A 28 -6.99 -5.73 40.89
C GLY A 28 -7.71 -4.60 40.14
N LEU A 29 -8.77 -4.06 40.76
CA LEU A 29 -9.73 -3.10 40.18
C LEU A 29 -10.42 -3.57 38.88
N LEU A 30 -11.58 -4.21 39.05
CA LEU A 30 -12.83 -3.67 38.51
C LEU A 30 -14.03 -4.33 39.21
N SER A 31 -14.74 -3.55 40.03
CA SER A 31 -15.96 -3.97 40.69
C SER A 31 -17.15 -3.94 39.73
N HIS A 32 -18.01 -4.97 39.82
CA HIS A 32 -19.39 -5.03 39.34
C HIS A 32 -19.80 -4.02 38.24
N GLN A 33 -19.65 -4.42 36.98
CA GLN A 33 -20.49 -3.93 35.90
C GLN A 33 -21.57 -4.98 35.62
N SER A 34 -22.82 -4.58 35.82
CA SER A 34 -24.00 -5.42 35.65
C SER A 34 -24.17 -5.90 34.20
N ILE A 35 -24.93 -6.99 34.01
CA ILE A 35 -25.45 -7.35 32.68
C ILE A 35 -26.54 -6.33 32.31
N VAL A 36 -26.12 -5.18 31.77
CA VAL A 36 -27.01 -4.17 31.19
C VAL A 36 -27.47 -4.68 29.81
N LYS A 37 -28.71 -4.38 29.46
CA LYS A 37 -29.35 -4.82 28.20
C LYS A 37 -28.53 -4.46 26.95
N ALA A 38 -28.75 -5.24 25.89
CA ALA A 38 -28.49 -4.78 24.52
C ALA A 38 -29.23 -3.46 24.24
N ALA A 39 -28.72 -2.65 23.30
CA ALA A 39 -29.31 -1.36 22.94
C ALA A 39 -30.80 -1.51 22.60
N ASP A 40 -31.66 -0.65 23.16
CA ASP A 40 -33.12 -0.66 22.93
C ASP A 40 -33.50 -0.06 21.54
N GLY A 41 -32.74 -0.37 20.48
CA GLY A 41 -32.92 0.15 19.11
C GLY A 41 -32.06 -0.57 18.06
N ASP A 42 -32.25 -0.25 16.78
CA ASP A 42 -31.54 -0.91 15.67
C ASP A 42 -30.03 -0.58 15.64
N VAL A 43 -29.24 -1.52 15.12
CA VAL A 43 -27.78 -1.44 14.93
C VAL A 43 -27.44 -1.43 13.45
N THR A 44 -26.57 -0.49 13.07
CA THR A 44 -26.09 -0.25 11.71
C THR A 44 -24.69 -0.82 11.52
N TYR A 45 -24.61 -1.95 10.82
CA TYR A 45 -23.33 -2.53 10.42
C TYR A 45 -22.84 -1.87 9.12
N GLN A 46 -21.71 -1.19 9.17
CA GLN A 46 -21.00 -0.66 8.01
C GLN A 46 -19.86 -1.62 7.61
N MET A 47 -19.60 -1.73 6.31
CA MET A 47 -18.75 -2.77 5.73
C MET A 47 -17.53 -2.21 5.01
N HIS A 48 -16.38 -2.83 5.23
CA HIS A 48 -15.09 -2.49 4.59
C HIS A 48 -14.42 -3.72 3.99
N SER A 49 -13.63 -3.52 2.93
CA SER A 49 -12.67 -4.50 2.42
C SER A 49 -11.26 -4.08 2.77
N ILE A 50 -10.51 -4.98 3.40
CA ILE A 50 -9.09 -4.82 3.73
C ILE A 50 -8.27 -5.99 3.17
N ASP A 51 -6.97 -5.76 2.94
CA ASP A 51 -6.04 -6.87 2.73
C ASP A 51 -5.68 -7.55 4.07
N ILE A 52 -4.97 -8.67 3.98
CA ILE A 52 -4.50 -9.45 5.14
C ILE A 52 -3.45 -8.74 6.02
N TYR A 53 -3.15 -7.46 5.74
CA TYR A 53 -2.31 -6.55 6.54
C TYR A 53 -3.10 -5.29 6.98
N GLY A 54 -4.44 -5.34 6.93
CA GLY A 54 -5.32 -4.24 7.37
C GLY A 54 -5.45 -3.07 6.38
N ASN A 55 -4.82 -3.12 5.20
CA ASN A 55 -4.82 -1.98 4.27
C ASN A 55 -6.14 -1.94 3.48
N PRO A 56 -6.85 -0.79 3.40
CA PRO A 56 -8.10 -0.68 2.65
C PRO A 56 -7.97 -1.02 1.16
N ILE A 57 -8.89 -1.85 0.66
CA ILE A 57 -9.02 -2.22 -0.76
C ILE A 57 -10.11 -1.36 -1.42
N ASP A 58 -9.81 -0.73 -2.56
CA ASP A 58 -10.77 -0.02 -3.43
C ASP A 58 -11.85 -1.01 -3.95
N SER A 59 -12.99 -1.11 -3.26
CA SER A 59 -14.03 -2.13 -3.49
C SER A 59 -15.46 -1.58 -3.47
N GLU A 60 -16.41 -2.36 -4.02
CA GLU A 60 -17.85 -2.06 -3.97
C GLU A 60 -18.52 -2.45 -2.64
N VAL A 61 -17.77 -2.95 -1.65
CA VAL A 61 -18.26 -3.26 -0.30
C VAL A 61 -18.16 -2.03 0.60
N ASN A 62 -17.11 -1.23 0.43
CA ASN A 62 -16.78 -0.09 1.29
C ASN A 62 -17.96 0.89 1.40
N GLY A 63 -18.44 1.09 2.64
CA GLY A 63 -19.56 1.99 2.92
C GLY A 63 -20.94 1.42 2.60
N LYS A 64 -21.06 0.13 2.25
CA LYS A 64 -22.36 -0.57 2.36
C LYS A 64 -22.75 -0.62 3.84
N LYS A 65 -24.03 -0.32 4.12
CA LYS A 65 -24.64 -0.41 5.45
C LYS A 65 -25.76 -1.45 5.46
N MET A 66 -25.94 -2.13 6.61
CA MET A 66 -27.03 -3.05 6.91
C MET A 66 -27.58 -2.71 8.30
N VAL A 67 -28.88 -2.46 8.40
CA VAL A 67 -29.56 -2.12 9.67
C VAL A 67 -30.37 -3.32 10.13
N VAL A 68 -30.21 -3.73 11.39
CA VAL A 68 -30.91 -4.87 12.03
C VAL A 68 -31.12 -4.63 13.53
N SER A 69 -32.08 -5.34 14.14
CA SER A 69 -32.35 -5.30 15.58
C SER A 69 -31.12 -5.65 16.43
N ALA A 70 -30.95 -5.03 17.60
CA ALA A 70 -29.80 -5.24 18.48
C ALA A 70 -29.64 -6.67 19.03
N ASP A 71 -30.69 -7.49 19.05
CA ASP A 71 -30.62 -8.91 19.42
C ASP A 71 -30.05 -9.81 18.29
N THR A 72 -29.76 -9.24 17.12
CA THR A 72 -29.20 -9.96 15.97
C THR A 72 -27.80 -10.49 16.27
N ASN A 73 -27.72 -11.82 16.42
CA ASN A 73 -26.46 -12.52 16.67
C ASN A 73 -25.69 -12.87 15.37
N PHE A 74 -26.39 -12.97 14.23
CA PHE A 74 -25.80 -13.39 12.96
C PHE A 74 -26.33 -12.59 11.77
N LEU A 75 -25.48 -12.26 10.80
CA LEU A 75 -25.86 -11.59 9.54
C LEU A 75 -25.75 -12.52 8.32
N ASP A 76 -26.67 -12.40 7.37
CA ASP A 76 -26.48 -12.85 5.98
C ASP A 76 -26.00 -11.66 5.13
N VAL A 77 -24.71 -11.65 4.81
CA VAL A 77 -24.05 -10.62 3.99
C VAL A 77 -23.80 -11.08 2.56
N THR A 78 -24.27 -12.27 2.14
CA THR A 78 -23.96 -12.87 0.81
C THR A 78 -24.33 -11.99 -0.39
N LYS A 79 -25.37 -11.14 -0.24
CA LYS A 79 -25.83 -10.21 -1.28
C LYS A 79 -25.06 -8.88 -1.30
N LEU A 80 -24.30 -8.58 -0.25
CA LEU A 80 -23.56 -7.33 -0.07
C LEU A 80 -22.05 -7.51 -0.24
N VAL A 81 -21.51 -8.64 0.21
CA VAL A 81 -20.07 -8.93 0.27
C VAL A 81 -19.73 -10.12 -0.62
N PRO A 82 -19.02 -9.92 -1.75
CA PRO A 82 -18.63 -11.03 -2.61
C PRO A 82 -17.41 -11.75 -2.03
N THR A 83 -17.36 -13.08 -2.19
CA THR A 83 -16.22 -13.91 -1.72
C THR A 83 -14.92 -13.66 -2.49
N THR A 84 -14.96 -12.90 -3.59
CA THR A 84 -13.77 -12.43 -4.31
C THR A 84 -13.96 -11.00 -4.83
N LEU A 85 -12.86 -10.25 -4.92
CA LEU A 85 -12.79 -8.89 -5.48
C LEU A 85 -11.72 -8.80 -6.58
N ASP A 86 -11.80 -7.73 -7.39
CA ASP A 86 -11.07 -7.55 -8.66
C ASP A 86 -10.82 -8.87 -9.43
N ASN A 87 -11.91 -9.54 -9.80
CA ASN A 87 -11.87 -10.68 -10.71
C ASN A 87 -11.02 -11.85 -10.20
N ASN A 88 -11.18 -12.20 -8.93
CA ASN A 88 -10.44 -13.25 -8.21
C ASN A 88 -8.96 -12.90 -7.97
N ARG A 89 -8.57 -11.62 -8.06
CA ARG A 89 -7.29 -11.16 -7.50
C ARG A 89 -7.31 -11.27 -5.98
N TYR A 90 -8.38 -10.79 -5.38
CA TYR A 90 -8.61 -10.77 -3.94
C TYR A 90 -9.60 -11.89 -3.58
N VAL A 91 -9.26 -12.72 -2.59
CA VAL A 91 -10.10 -13.84 -2.13
C VAL A 91 -10.37 -13.68 -0.65
N ALA A 92 -11.64 -13.72 -0.23
CA ALA A 92 -12.02 -13.55 1.16
C ALA A 92 -11.49 -14.71 2.02
N VAL A 93 -10.80 -14.39 3.11
CA VAL A 93 -10.14 -15.35 4.01
C VAL A 93 -10.58 -15.23 5.47
N GLY A 94 -11.13 -14.10 5.86
CA GLY A 94 -11.71 -13.92 7.19
C GLY A 94 -12.39 -12.58 7.37
N TYR A 95 -12.70 -12.23 8.61
CA TYR A 95 -13.20 -10.91 9.01
C TYR A 95 -12.93 -10.62 10.48
N TYR A 96 -13.06 -9.37 10.87
CA TYR A 96 -13.32 -8.96 12.25
C TYR A 96 -14.34 -7.81 12.27
N HIS A 97 -14.78 -7.42 13.46
CA HIS A 97 -15.54 -6.21 13.71
C HIS A 97 -14.93 -5.44 14.89
N ASP A 98 -15.17 -4.15 14.96
CA ASP A 98 -14.63 -3.25 15.98
C ASP A 98 -15.19 -3.44 17.41
N ASN A 99 -16.22 -4.29 17.60
CA ASN A 99 -16.68 -4.70 18.94
C ASN A 99 -15.49 -5.17 19.80
N GLN A 100 -15.30 -4.52 20.95
CA GLN A 100 -14.22 -4.76 21.89
C GLN A 100 -14.70 -5.57 23.10
N SER A 101 -13.90 -6.52 23.56
CA SER A 101 -14.09 -7.15 24.86
C SER A 101 -13.86 -6.15 26.00
N GLY A 102 -14.17 -6.54 27.24
CA GLY A 102 -13.77 -5.77 28.45
C GLY A 102 -12.26 -5.62 28.64
N GLN A 103 -11.44 -6.25 27.79
CA GLN A 103 -9.98 -6.13 27.71
C GLN A 103 -9.53 -5.45 26.39
N GLU A 104 -10.43 -4.73 25.71
CA GLU A 104 -10.23 -4.04 24.43
C GLU A 104 -9.74 -4.91 23.27
N MET A 105 -9.96 -6.24 23.36
CA MET A 105 -9.58 -7.18 22.30
C MET A 105 -10.69 -7.27 21.25
N MET A 106 -10.32 -7.31 19.97
CA MET A 106 -11.21 -7.62 18.84
C MET A 106 -10.82 -8.99 18.27
N TYR A 107 -11.80 -9.86 18.00
CA TYR A 107 -11.51 -11.22 17.52
C TYR A 107 -11.49 -11.29 15.98
N TYR A 108 -10.40 -11.82 15.42
CA TYR A 108 -10.38 -12.24 14.03
C TYR A 108 -11.07 -13.59 13.86
N ARG A 109 -11.64 -13.81 12.67
CA ARG A 109 -12.36 -15.03 12.29
C ARG A 109 -11.86 -15.48 10.93
N ASP A 110 -10.82 -16.32 10.93
CA ASP A 110 -10.39 -17.02 9.72
C ASP A 110 -11.46 -18.02 9.25
N PHE A 111 -11.56 -18.22 7.94
CA PHE A 111 -12.47 -19.19 7.33
C PHE A 111 -11.90 -20.62 7.30
N ALA A 112 -10.56 -20.78 7.34
CA ALA A 112 -9.90 -22.07 7.35
C ALA A 112 -10.26 -22.91 8.59
N ASP A 113 -10.25 -22.27 9.78
CA ASP A 113 -10.42 -22.89 11.10
C ASP A 113 -11.70 -23.72 11.32
N ARG A 114 -12.71 -23.56 10.45
CA ARG A 114 -14.00 -24.27 10.56
C ARG A 114 -14.30 -25.22 9.39
N ASN A 115 -13.34 -25.46 8.49
CA ASN A 115 -13.49 -26.27 7.27
C ASN A 115 -14.73 -25.87 6.45
N LYS A 116 -14.91 -24.56 6.25
CA LYS A 116 -16.05 -23.93 5.57
C LYS A 116 -15.59 -22.97 4.51
N THR A 117 -16.37 -22.84 3.44
CA THR A 117 -16.14 -21.80 2.43
C THR A 117 -16.52 -20.41 2.97
N ALA A 118 -15.90 -19.37 2.42
CA ALA A 118 -16.28 -17.97 2.71
C ALA A 118 -17.78 -17.69 2.46
N ALA A 119 -18.41 -18.41 1.51
CA ALA A 119 -19.84 -18.30 1.24
C ALA A 119 -20.71 -18.81 2.41
N GLU A 120 -20.30 -19.90 3.06
CA GLU A 120 -21.00 -20.46 4.24
C GLU A 120 -20.77 -19.64 5.52
N PHE A 121 -19.70 -18.86 5.59
CA PHE A 121 -19.53 -17.85 6.63
C PHE A 121 -20.40 -16.63 6.36
N PHE A 122 -20.50 -16.18 5.10
CA PHE A 122 -21.29 -15.00 4.73
C PHE A 122 -22.81 -15.18 4.89
N THR A 123 -23.34 -16.40 4.96
CA THR A 123 -24.77 -16.63 5.31
C THR A 123 -25.05 -16.54 6.82
N ARG A 124 -24.01 -16.58 7.67
CA ARG A 124 -24.13 -16.60 9.12
C ARG A 124 -22.89 -15.99 9.80
N LEU A 125 -22.64 -14.73 9.51
CA LEU A 125 -21.54 -13.95 10.05
C LEU A 125 -21.75 -13.70 11.55
N GLU A 126 -20.79 -14.04 12.41
CA GLU A 126 -20.89 -13.93 13.87
C GLU A 126 -20.61 -12.48 14.30
N VAL A 127 -21.61 -11.77 14.86
CA VAL A 127 -21.51 -10.32 15.16
C VAL A 127 -21.81 -9.93 16.62
N TYR A 128 -21.91 -10.93 17.50
CA TYR A 128 -22.22 -10.77 18.93
C TYR A 128 -21.00 -10.92 19.86
N ASN A 129 -19.81 -11.23 19.33
CA ASN A 129 -18.68 -11.70 20.13
C ASN A 129 -17.34 -11.09 19.67
N PRO A 130 -16.79 -10.07 20.38
CA PRO A 130 -17.26 -9.56 21.67
C PRO A 130 -18.65 -8.91 21.65
N ALA A 131 -19.29 -8.91 22.81
CA ALA A 131 -20.56 -8.20 22.99
C ALA A 131 -20.35 -6.69 22.81
N ARG A 132 -21.31 -6.02 22.15
CA ARG A 132 -21.29 -4.57 21.95
C ARG A 132 -21.44 -3.82 23.27
N LYS A 133 -20.95 -2.59 23.32
CA LYS A 133 -21.12 -1.71 24.49
C LYS A 133 -22.60 -1.26 24.55
N ALA A 134 -23.09 -0.90 25.74
CA ALA A 134 -24.47 -0.43 25.87
C ALA A 134 -24.65 0.92 25.16
N GLY A 135 -25.71 1.06 24.35
CA GLY A 135 -25.95 2.24 23.52
C GLY A 135 -25.17 2.29 22.20
N ASP A 136 -24.41 1.25 21.87
CA ASP A 136 -23.59 1.16 20.67
C ASP A 136 -24.42 0.72 19.44
N THR A 137 -24.61 1.63 18.48
CA THR A 137 -25.57 1.48 17.36
C THR A 137 -24.93 1.55 15.96
N GLU A 138 -23.63 1.79 15.84
CA GLU A 138 -22.88 1.64 14.58
C GLU A 138 -21.70 0.69 14.80
N VAL A 139 -21.46 -0.24 13.86
CA VAL A 139 -20.43 -1.29 13.97
C VAL A 139 -19.68 -1.41 12.66
N GLU A 140 -18.35 -1.36 12.70
CA GLU A 140 -17.50 -1.46 11.51
C GLU A 140 -17.02 -2.91 11.32
N ILE A 141 -17.49 -3.56 10.25
CA ILE A 141 -17.07 -4.91 9.86
C ILE A 141 -15.99 -4.84 8.77
N TYR A 142 -14.85 -5.44 9.05
CA TYR A 142 -13.68 -5.48 8.16
C TYR A 142 -13.53 -6.88 7.56
N PHE A 143 -13.85 -7.02 6.27
CA PHE A 143 -13.68 -8.26 5.52
C PHE A 143 -12.27 -8.36 4.96
N ALA A 144 -11.55 -9.42 5.34
CA ALA A 144 -10.15 -9.64 4.98
C ALA A 144 -10.04 -10.44 3.67
N TYR A 145 -9.29 -9.89 2.72
CA TYR A 145 -9.03 -10.51 1.43
C TYR A 145 -7.53 -10.73 1.18
N LYS A 146 -7.16 -11.97 0.86
CA LYS A 146 -5.82 -12.33 0.39
C LYS A 146 -5.65 -11.91 -1.07
N ASP A 147 -4.67 -11.06 -1.34
CA ASP A 147 -4.28 -10.66 -2.69
C ASP A 147 -3.34 -11.71 -3.33
N THR A 148 -3.85 -12.45 -4.31
CA THR A 148 -3.11 -13.45 -5.09
C THR A 148 -1.98 -12.87 -5.96
N GLN A 149 -1.80 -11.55 -5.97
CA GLN A 149 -0.71 -10.84 -6.66
C GLN A 149 0.22 -10.08 -5.68
N SER A 150 0.01 -10.20 -4.36
CA SER A 150 0.95 -9.65 -3.36
C SER A 150 2.28 -10.42 -3.36
N ALA A 151 3.35 -9.72 -2.98
CA ALA A 151 4.65 -10.31 -2.67
C ALA A 151 4.92 -10.40 -1.15
N LYS A 152 4.09 -9.75 -0.31
CA LYS A 152 4.10 -9.99 1.14
C LYS A 152 3.59 -11.40 1.44
N PRO A 153 4.12 -12.10 2.45
CA PRO A 153 3.67 -13.44 2.83
C PRO A 153 2.24 -13.40 3.38
N ASP A 154 1.62 -14.58 3.44
CA ASP A 154 0.24 -14.79 3.90
C ASP A 154 0.13 -15.26 5.35
N GLN A 155 1.26 -15.44 6.02
CA GLN A 155 1.40 -15.80 7.43
C GLN A 155 2.74 -15.26 7.97
N ILE A 156 2.89 -15.24 9.29
CA ILE A 156 4.16 -15.00 9.98
C ILE A 156 5.04 -16.26 9.87
N THR A 157 6.32 -16.09 9.55
CA THR A 157 7.30 -17.18 9.62
C THR A 157 8.11 -17.07 10.90
N LEU A 158 8.07 -18.10 11.74
CA LEU A 158 8.91 -18.26 12.92
C LEU A 158 10.25 -18.92 12.57
N THR A 159 11.30 -18.52 13.28
CA THR A 159 12.63 -19.15 13.20
C THR A 159 12.61 -20.56 13.81
N PRO A 160 13.59 -21.44 13.47
CA PRO A 160 13.72 -22.75 14.11
C PRO A 160 13.77 -22.67 15.65
N GLY A 161 14.56 -21.75 16.21
CA GLY A 161 14.65 -21.54 17.65
C GLY A 161 13.33 -21.09 18.31
N ALA A 162 12.44 -20.41 17.58
CA ALA A 162 11.10 -20.06 18.04
C ALA A 162 10.08 -21.20 17.89
N LEU A 163 10.32 -22.14 16.97
CA LEU A 163 9.56 -23.38 16.84
C LEU A 163 9.88 -24.39 17.97
N GLU A 164 11.08 -24.32 18.53
CA GLU A 164 11.56 -25.15 19.65
C GLU A 164 11.21 -24.56 21.03
N ARG A 165 10.33 -25.24 21.77
CA ARG A 165 9.99 -24.92 23.18
C ARG A 165 10.93 -25.66 24.13
N GLU A 166 11.51 -24.98 25.10
CA GLU A 166 12.42 -25.56 26.11
C GLU A 166 11.83 -25.42 27.51
N ALA A 167 11.51 -26.53 28.18
CA ALA A 167 10.95 -26.51 29.53
C ALA A 167 11.88 -25.79 30.53
N GLY A 168 11.30 -25.03 31.45
CA GLY A 168 12.04 -24.23 32.43
C GLY A 168 12.51 -22.86 31.93
N LYS A 169 12.36 -22.53 30.64
CA LYS A 169 12.82 -21.27 30.04
C LYS A 169 11.71 -20.40 29.47
N ILE A 170 12.03 -19.16 29.12
CA ILE A 170 11.30 -18.40 28.10
C ILE A 170 12.27 -17.76 27.11
N LYS A 171 11.97 -17.87 25.81
CA LYS A 171 12.81 -17.35 24.72
C LYS A 171 12.10 -16.27 23.92
N THR A 172 12.72 -15.10 23.78
CA THR A 172 12.23 -13.99 22.94
C THR A 172 12.98 -13.91 21.62
N PHE A 173 12.26 -13.58 20.55
CA PHE A 173 12.79 -13.45 19.20
C PHE A 173 12.29 -12.15 18.57
N TYR A 174 13.15 -11.46 17.81
CA TYR A 174 12.86 -10.15 17.23
C TYR A 174 13.04 -10.23 15.70
N THR A 175 11.94 -10.36 14.94
CA THR A 175 12.01 -10.66 13.51
C THR A 175 11.16 -9.74 12.64
N ASP A 176 11.40 -9.74 11.34
CA ASP A 176 10.39 -9.34 10.36
C ASP A 176 9.33 -10.46 10.18
N VAL A 177 8.34 -10.21 9.31
CA VAL A 177 7.29 -11.19 8.98
C VAL A 177 7.79 -12.44 8.25
N HIS A 178 8.97 -12.38 7.63
CA HIS A 178 9.61 -13.51 6.95
C HIS A 178 10.45 -14.38 7.90
N GLY A 179 10.59 -13.98 9.17
CA GLY A 179 11.43 -14.66 10.16
C GLY A 179 12.91 -14.26 10.09
N ASN A 180 13.26 -13.18 9.38
CA ASN A 180 14.61 -12.63 9.42
C ASN A 180 14.85 -11.97 10.78
N GLU A 181 15.89 -12.39 11.50
CA GLU A 181 16.26 -11.83 12.81
C GLU A 181 16.80 -10.40 12.67
N LEU A 182 16.22 -9.46 13.41
CA LEU A 182 16.50 -8.02 13.33
C LEU A 182 17.39 -7.53 14.48
N LYS A 183 17.37 -8.23 15.62
CA LYS A 183 18.32 -8.11 16.74
C LYS A 183 18.34 -9.43 17.52
N PRO A 184 19.40 -9.72 18.31
CA PRO A 184 19.58 -11.03 18.94
C PRO A 184 18.39 -11.48 19.79
N SER A 185 18.01 -12.73 19.60
CA SER A 185 17.14 -13.47 20.51
C SER A 185 17.71 -13.56 21.94
N VAL A 186 16.83 -13.60 22.93
CA VAL A 186 17.18 -13.68 24.36
C VAL A 186 16.54 -14.92 24.97
N SER A 187 17.26 -15.61 25.84
CA SER A 187 16.77 -16.78 26.58
C SER A 187 16.97 -16.54 28.07
N TYR A 188 15.89 -16.65 28.83
CA TYR A 188 15.90 -16.63 30.29
C TYR A 188 15.57 -18.02 30.81
N GLU A 189 16.23 -18.46 31.89
CA GLU A 189 15.62 -19.44 32.79
C GLU A 189 14.41 -18.74 33.46
N PHE A 190 13.30 -19.46 33.66
CA PHE A 190 12.01 -18.84 33.97
C PHE A 190 11.97 -18.10 35.31
N GLU A 191 12.82 -18.54 36.27
CA GLU A 191 12.97 -17.91 37.58
C GLU A 191 13.70 -16.54 37.49
N ASP A 192 14.64 -16.41 36.53
CA ASP A 192 15.47 -15.20 36.30
C ASP A 192 14.80 -14.15 35.39
N VAL A 193 13.55 -14.39 34.95
CA VAL A 193 12.83 -13.48 34.05
C VAL A 193 12.59 -12.13 34.74
N PRO A 194 12.92 -10.98 34.12
CA PRO A 194 12.63 -9.67 34.70
C PRO A 194 11.13 -9.37 34.68
N ASP A 195 10.65 -8.61 35.67
CA ASP A 195 9.23 -8.19 35.73
C ASP A 195 8.85 -7.23 34.58
N VAL A 196 9.85 -6.58 33.99
CA VAL A 196 9.79 -5.79 32.76
C VAL A 196 11.03 -6.12 31.93
N ASP A 197 10.85 -6.79 30.79
CA ASP A 197 11.91 -7.05 29.82
C ASP A 197 12.37 -5.74 29.16
N SER A 198 13.58 -5.30 29.52
CA SER A 198 14.25 -4.11 28.97
C SER A 198 14.94 -4.36 27.63
N THR A 199 15.00 -5.61 27.16
CA THR A 199 15.50 -5.96 25.82
C THR A 199 14.44 -5.73 24.75
N PHE A 200 13.16 -5.62 25.11
CA PHE A 200 12.10 -5.25 24.18
C PHE A 200 12.15 -3.74 23.84
N GLU A 201 12.11 -3.43 22.54
CA GLU A 201 12.01 -2.06 22.01
C GLU A 201 10.83 -1.97 21.06
N ARG A 202 10.04 -0.90 21.17
CA ARG A 202 8.85 -0.71 20.30
C ARG A 202 9.20 -0.30 18.88
N GLU A 203 10.24 0.52 18.73
CA GLU A 203 10.83 0.93 17.45
C GLU A 203 12.36 0.91 17.59
N PHE A 204 13.07 0.32 16.62
CA PHE A 204 14.53 0.32 16.54
C PHE A 204 14.99 0.19 15.09
N ASN A 205 16.13 0.78 14.70
CA ASN A 205 16.72 0.67 13.35
C ASN A 205 15.76 0.91 12.16
N GLY A 206 14.75 1.78 12.33
CA GLY A 206 13.72 2.05 11.31
C GLY A 206 12.59 1.02 11.21
N TYR A 207 12.54 0.04 12.12
CA TYR A 207 11.49 -0.95 12.27
C TYR A 207 10.56 -0.60 13.44
N ARG A 208 9.29 -1.01 13.35
CA ARG A 208 8.27 -0.86 14.40
C ARG A 208 7.54 -2.17 14.66
N TYR A 209 7.34 -2.48 15.93
CA TYR A 209 6.57 -3.63 16.42
C TYR A 209 5.10 -3.55 15.97
N VAL A 210 4.56 -4.65 15.42
CA VAL A 210 3.21 -4.71 14.83
C VAL A 210 2.43 -5.99 15.15
N ALA A 211 3.11 -7.11 15.40
CA ALA A 211 2.48 -8.38 15.74
C ALA A 211 3.33 -9.19 16.72
N ALA A 212 2.73 -10.19 17.38
CA ALA A 212 3.43 -11.10 18.28
C ALA A 212 2.85 -12.51 18.18
N VAL A 213 3.73 -13.51 18.25
CA VAL A 213 3.35 -14.92 18.29
C VAL A 213 3.86 -15.53 19.59
N ILE A 214 2.93 -15.93 20.46
CA ILE A 214 3.22 -16.50 21.78
C ILE A 214 2.91 -17.99 21.74
N ARG A 215 3.90 -18.83 21.99
CA ARG A 215 3.82 -20.29 21.89
C ARG A 215 3.96 -20.95 23.25
N ASN A 216 2.88 -20.91 24.02
CA ASN A 216 2.79 -21.55 25.33
C ASN A 216 3.05 -23.08 25.25
N PRO A 217 3.51 -23.74 26.33
CA PRO A 217 3.69 -25.18 26.39
C PRO A 217 2.45 -25.97 25.96
N ARG A 218 2.63 -27.20 25.48
CA ARG A 218 1.48 -28.09 25.19
C ARG A 218 0.75 -28.42 26.51
N PRO A 219 -0.59 -28.39 26.58
CA PRO A 219 -1.53 -28.33 25.45
C PRO A 219 -1.96 -26.91 25.02
N TYR A 220 -1.43 -25.85 25.61
CA TYR A 220 -1.90 -24.47 25.44
C TYR A 220 -1.56 -23.82 24.08
N GLY A 221 -0.72 -24.45 23.25
CA GLY A 221 -0.59 -24.12 21.83
C GLY A 221 0.02 -22.74 21.52
N THR A 222 -0.45 -22.12 20.44
CA THR A 222 0.07 -20.87 19.87
C THR A 222 -1.03 -19.82 19.75
N TYR A 223 -0.68 -18.58 20.11
CA TYR A 223 -1.52 -17.38 20.06
C TYR A 223 -0.89 -16.37 19.10
N VAL A 224 -1.68 -15.76 18.21
CA VAL A 224 -1.24 -14.65 17.36
C VAL A 224 -1.97 -13.36 17.74
N TYR A 225 -1.18 -12.34 18.05
CA TYR A 225 -1.64 -11.00 18.39
C TYR A 225 -1.17 -9.98 17.36
N SER A 226 -1.95 -8.93 17.13
CA SER A 226 -1.57 -7.80 16.26
C SER A 226 -2.03 -6.46 16.82
N GLU A 227 -1.33 -5.39 16.46
CA GLU A 227 -1.65 -4.03 16.91
C GLU A 227 -2.68 -3.35 15.99
N SER A 228 -3.81 -2.94 16.55
CA SER A 228 -4.85 -2.08 15.92
C SER A 228 -5.56 -2.59 14.65
N GLY A 229 -5.03 -3.58 13.94
CA GLY A 229 -5.64 -4.25 12.78
C GLY A 229 -5.00 -5.62 12.53
N ILE A 230 -5.50 -6.40 11.57
CA ILE A 230 -4.91 -7.70 11.24
C ILE A 230 -3.52 -7.57 10.59
N TYR A 231 -2.64 -8.52 10.85
CA TYR A 231 -1.31 -8.59 10.25
C TYR A 231 -1.03 -10.02 9.76
N ALA A 232 -0.55 -10.17 8.52
CA ALA A 232 -0.28 -11.45 7.87
C ALA A 232 -1.36 -12.53 8.12
N ASN A 233 -2.63 -12.17 7.87
CA ASN A 233 -3.82 -13.03 8.07
C ASN A 233 -4.01 -13.58 9.51
N MET A 234 -3.31 -13.03 10.51
CA MET A 234 -3.26 -13.60 11.88
C MET A 234 -2.76 -15.06 11.91
N ALA A 235 -2.06 -15.50 10.87
CA ALA A 235 -1.59 -16.86 10.69
C ALA A 235 -0.08 -16.96 10.97
N THR A 236 0.39 -18.16 11.27
CA THR A 236 1.82 -18.44 11.49
C THR A 236 2.14 -19.88 11.13
N ASN A 237 3.41 -20.19 10.81
CA ASN A 237 3.88 -21.51 10.35
C ASN A 237 3.89 -22.62 11.44
N VAL A 238 2.77 -22.84 12.14
CA VAL A 238 2.59 -23.86 13.18
C VAL A 238 1.28 -24.63 13.00
N GLU A 239 1.26 -25.88 13.47
CA GLU A 239 0.05 -26.71 13.48
C GLU A 239 -0.82 -26.53 14.75
N ASP A 240 -0.30 -25.82 15.77
CA ASP A 240 -0.93 -25.66 17.09
C ASP A 240 -1.47 -24.26 17.38
N LEU A 241 -1.90 -23.52 16.34
CA LEU A 241 -2.60 -22.23 16.47
C LEU A 241 -3.98 -22.45 17.13
N LEU A 242 -4.22 -21.78 18.27
CA LEU A 242 -5.47 -21.89 19.04
C LEU A 242 -6.23 -20.56 19.19
N PHE A 243 -5.58 -19.41 18.96
CA PHE A 243 -6.16 -18.11 19.26
C PHE A 243 -5.59 -16.98 18.41
N GLN A 244 -6.46 -16.05 18.00
CA GLN A 244 -6.14 -14.86 17.22
C GLN A 244 -6.87 -13.64 17.81
N ALA A 245 -6.16 -12.56 18.13
CA ALA A 245 -6.78 -11.33 18.60
C ALA A 245 -6.03 -10.06 18.16
N ILE A 246 -6.78 -9.03 17.82
CA ILE A 246 -6.27 -7.69 17.56
C ILE A 246 -6.35 -6.91 18.87
N LEU A 247 -5.24 -6.30 19.27
CA LEU A 247 -5.07 -5.61 20.55
C LEU A 247 -4.86 -4.10 20.35
N GLN A 248 -5.31 -3.31 21.32
CA GLN A 248 -4.91 -1.90 21.42
C GLN A 248 -3.43 -1.79 21.83
N PRO A 249 -2.69 -0.74 21.41
CA PRO A 249 -1.25 -0.63 21.64
C PRO A 249 -0.81 -0.78 23.10
N ARG A 250 -1.64 -0.35 24.06
CA ARG A 250 -1.37 -0.49 25.50
C ARG A 250 -1.28 -1.96 25.95
N TYR A 251 -2.14 -2.83 25.41
CA TYR A 251 -2.11 -4.27 25.70
C TYR A 251 -1.01 -4.96 24.92
N MET A 252 -0.80 -4.59 23.65
CA MET A 252 0.26 -5.14 22.81
C MET A 252 1.65 -4.90 23.42
N ASN A 253 1.88 -3.74 24.04
CA ASN A 253 3.11 -3.47 24.79
C ASN A 253 3.24 -4.36 26.04
N GLY A 254 2.12 -4.64 26.73
CA GLY A 254 2.08 -5.52 27.89
C GLY A 254 2.44 -6.97 27.53
N VAL A 255 1.94 -7.49 26.40
CA VAL A 255 2.27 -8.82 25.86
C VAL A 255 3.77 -9.02 25.69
N ALA A 256 4.49 -7.97 25.29
CA ALA A 256 5.93 -8.04 25.09
C ALA A 256 6.75 -7.91 26.38
N VAL A 257 6.55 -6.82 27.15
CA VAL A 257 7.47 -6.51 28.27
C VAL A 257 7.24 -7.36 29.52
N ARG A 258 6.05 -7.95 29.72
CA ARG A 258 5.73 -8.74 30.93
C ARG A 258 5.87 -10.24 30.69
N LEU A 259 7.08 -10.71 30.42
CA LEU A 259 7.33 -12.10 30.04
C LEU A 259 6.79 -13.15 31.06
N LYS A 260 6.80 -12.83 32.37
CA LYS A 260 6.20 -13.64 33.46
C LYS A 260 4.69 -13.89 33.36
N GLN A 261 3.96 -13.23 32.44
CA GLN A 261 2.54 -13.55 32.18
C GLN A 261 2.36 -14.77 31.26
N HIS A 262 3.44 -15.24 30.62
CA HIS A 262 3.46 -16.42 29.77
C HIS A 262 4.04 -17.61 30.54
N GLU A 263 3.71 -18.83 30.12
CA GLU A 263 4.05 -20.05 30.85
C GLU A 263 5.53 -20.47 30.71
N ALA A 264 6.08 -21.17 31.71
CA ALA A 264 7.42 -21.75 31.65
C ALA A 264 7.54 -22.79 30.52
N GLY A 265 8.41 -22.53 29.55
CA GLY A 265 8.52 -23.27 28.29
C GLY A 265 7.91 -22.57 27.08
N SER A 266 7.54 -21.29 27.19
CA SER A 266 7.04 -20.48 26.08
C SER A 266 8.15 -19.98 25.16
N THR A 267 7.81 -19.75 23.88
CA THR A 267 8.55 -18.82 23.02
C THR A 267 7.68 -17.62 22.65
N ALA A 268 8.28 -16.43 22.57
CA ALA A 268 7.61 -15.19 22.22
C ALA A 268 8.34 -14.53 21.04
N THR A 269 7.69 -14.49 19.87
CA THR A 269 8.27 -13.89 18.66
C THR A 269 7.60 -12.55 18.41
N PHE A 270 8.35 -11.46 18.52
CA PHE A 270 7.91 -10.10 18.29
C PHE A 270 8.22 -9.71 16.85
N ILE A 271 7.19 -9.34 16.10
CA ILE A 271 7.22 -9.10 14.67
C ILE A 271 7.21 -7.60 14.39
N TYR A 272 8.11 -7.18 13.52
CA TYR A 272 8.31 -5.79 13.17
C TYR A 272 8.12 -5.56 11.66
N GLU A 273 7.60 -4.38 11.31
CA GLU A 273 7.56 -3.89 9.92
C GLU A 273 8.54 -2.73 9.75
N LYS A 274 9.21 -2.65 8.58
CA LYS A 274 10.09 -1.53 8.25
C LYS A 274 9.26 -0.29 7.94
N VAL A 275 9.34 0.70 8.82
CA VAL A 275 8.56 1.95 8.77
C VAL A 275 9.39 3.18 8.40
N VAL A 276 10.72 3.02 8.30
CA VAL A 276 11.66 4.01 7.77
C VAL A 276 12.53 3.37 6.70
N HIS A 277 12.68 4.06 5.57
CA HIS A 277 13.46 3.63 4.43
C HIS A 277 14.59 4.61 4.11
N THR A 278 15.67 4.10 3.53
CA THR A 278 16.84 4.89 3.17
C THR A 278 16.75 5.37 1.73
N LEU A 279 16.83 6.69 1.52
CA LEU A 279 16.99 7.32 0.21
C LEU A 279 18.46 7.74 0.02
N THR A 280 19.14 7.08 -0.91
CA THR A 280 20.55 7.32 -1.23
C THR A 280 20.67 8.06 -2.55
N VAL A 281 21.34 9.22 -2.57
CA VAL A 281 21.51 10.09 -3.75
C VAL A 281 22.99 10.25 -4.07
N GLU A 282 23.42 9.69 -5.21
CA GLU A 282 24.80 9.67 -5.69
C GLU A 282 25.02 10.62 -6.88
N TYR A 283 26.24 11.15 -6.99
CA TYR A 283 26.69 12.00 -8.10
C TYR A 283 27.91 11.35 -8.75
N LEU A 284 27.73 10.72 -9.92
CA LEU A 284 28.77 9.91 -10.58
C LEU A 284 29.13 10.47 -11.96
N ASP A 285 30.37 10.29 -12.40
CA ASP A 285 30.83 10.62 -13.75
C ASP A 285 30.39 9.59 -14.81
N GLU A 286 30.78 9.80 -16.07
CA GLU A 286 30.44 8.93 -17.20
C GLU A 286 31.06 7.52 -17.09
N THR A 287 32.12 7.36 -16.27
CA THR A 287 32.76 6.07 -15.96
C THR A 287 32.16 5.39 -14.72
N GLY A 288 31.28 6.08 -13.98
CA GLY A 288 30.66 5.60 -12.75
C GLY A 288 31.42 5.93 -11.47
N LYS A 289 32.44 6.80 -11.52
CA LYS A 289 33.20 7.21 -10.32
C LYS A 289 32.51 8.36 -9.59
N PRO A 290 32.58 8.43 -8.25
CA PRO A 290 32.07 9.57 -7.48
C PRO A 290 32.75 10.89 -7.87
N ILE A 291 31.98 11.97 -7.95
CA ILE A 291 32.49 13.29 -8.32
C ILE A 291 33.09 13.98 -7.09
N PRO A 292 34.36 14.45 -7.14
CA PRO A 292 35.00 15.16 -6.04
C PRO A 292 34.19 16.38 -5.57
N GLY A 293 34.05 16.53 -4.25
CA GLY A 293 33.25 17.61 -3.64
C GLY A 293 31.73 17.36 -3.58
N TYR A 294 31.22 16.28 -4.20
CA TYR A 294 29.80 15.95 -4.22
C TYR A 294 29.57 14.55 -3.60
N PRO A 295 29.64 14.43 -2.26
CA PRO A 295 29.46 13.16 -1.57
C PRO A 295 28.04 12.63 -1.74
N THR A 296 27.90 11.30 -1.65
CA THR A 296 26.61 10.62 -1.58
C THR A 296 25.80 11.18 -0.41
N LYS A 297 24.58 11.62 -0.68
CA LYS A 297 23.63 12.03 0.37
C LYS A 297 22.77 10.84 0.76
N ILE A 298 22.55 10.67 2.05
CA ILE A 298 21.68 9.66 2.61
C ILE A 298 20.59 10.41 3.40
N GLN A 299 19.33 10.04 3.19
CA GLN A 299 18.19 10.59 3.91
C GLN A 299 17.26 9.45 4.31
N GLU A 300 16.93 9.38 5.59
CA GLU A 300 15.92 8.44 6.08
C GLU A 300 14.54 9.11 6.06
N LEU A 301 13.53 8.39 5.55
CA LEU A 301 12.15 8.87 5.42
C LEU A 301 11.17 7.77 5.82
N LYS A 302 10.03 8.14 6.41
CA LYS A 302 8.99 7.18 6.77
C LYS A 302 8.36 6.54 5.53
N THR A 303 7.92 5.30 5.66
CA THR A 303 7.28 4.55 4.57
C THR A 303 6.06 5.30 4.02
N GLY A 304 6.04 5.55 2.72
CA GLY A 304 5.01 6.34 2.02
C GLY A 304 5.28 7.85 1.95
N SER A 305 6.33 8.39 2.59
CA SER A 305 6.74 9.79 2.44
C SER A 305 7.09 10.14 0.99
N ASP A 306 6.69 11.34 0.54
CA ASP A 306 7.15 11.89 -0.74
C ASP A 306 8.61 12.38 -0.64
N PHE A 307 9.40 12.14 -1.67
CA PHE A 307 10.78 12.62 -1.77
C PHE A 307 11.02 13.47 -3.02
N SER A 308 12.08 14.29 -2.98
CA SER A 308 12.45 15.20 -4.05
C SER A 308 13.97 15.42 -4.09
N ALA A 309 14.68 14.61 -4.89
CA ALA A 309 16.11 14.79 -5.15
C ALA A 309 16.31 15.70 -6.37
N GLU A 310 17.25 16.65 -6.27
CA GLU A 310 17.70 17.49 -7.40
C GLU A 310 19.20 17.37 -7.62
N ALA A 311 19.58 17.39 -8.89
CA ALA A 311 20.97 17.38 -9.34
C ALA A 311 21.59 18.79 -9.19
N PRO A 312 22.67 18.94 -8.42
CA PRO A 312 23.43 20.20 -8.37
C PRO A 312 24.09 20.48 -9.72
N GLU A 313 24.40 21.76 -9.96
CA GLU A 313 25.20 22.18 -11.11
C GLU A 313 26.68 22.13 -10.72
N ILE A 314 27.40 21.21 -11.36
CA ILE A 314 28.79 20.86 -11.03
C ILE A 314 29.72 21.53 -12.04
N SER A 315 30.66 22.34 -11.56
CA SER A 315 31.66 22.98 -12.43
C SER A 315 32.54 21.94 -13.12
N GLY A 316 32.90 22.18 -14.39
CA GLY A 316 33.62 21.21 -15.21
C GLY A 316 32.81 19.99 -15.69
N TYR A 317 31.54 19.86 -15.33
CA TYR A 317 30.67 18.74 -15.70
C TYR A 317 29.33 19.18 -16.31
N THR A 318 28.64 18.25 -16.98
CA THR A 318 27.30 18.41 -17.60
C THR A 318 26.40 17.26 -17.16
N LEU A 319 25.19 17.54 -16.65
CA LEU A 319 24.27 16.48 -16.22
C LEU A 319 23.76 15.64 -17.40
N ILE A 320 23.75 14.32 -17.24
CA ILE A 320 23.12 13.34 -18.12
C ILE A 320 21.81 12.87 -17.49
N GLY A 321 20.68 13.41 -17.93
CA GLY A 321 19.34 12.93 -17.54
C GLY A 321 18.39 14.01 -17.01
N ASP A 322 17.44 13.60 -16.17
CA ASP A 322 16.49 14.50 -15.52
C ASP A 322 17.14 15.22 -14.32
N LYS A 323 17.07 16.56 -14.27
CA LYS A 323 17.60 17.37 -13.14
C LYS A 323 16.87 17.14 -11.81
N LYS A 324 15.66 16.58 -11.84
CA LYS A 324 14.84 16.35 -10.64
C LYS A 324 14.16 14.98 -10.69
N VAL A 325 14.25 14.24 -9.58
CA VAL A 325 13.61 12.94 -9.37
C VAL A 325 12.72 13.02 -8.12
N THR A 326 11.47 12.58 -8.26
CA THR A 326 10.45 12.65 -7.21
C THR A 326 9.62 11.36 -7.21
N GLY A 327 9.24 10.89 -6.03
CA GLY A 327 8.40 9.71 -5.85
C GLY A 327 7.92 9.58 -4.41
N LYS A 328 7.38 8.41 -4.05
CA LYS A 328 7.16 8.00 -2.66
C LYS A 328 8.14 6.90 -2.30
N LEU A 329 8.69 6.96 -1.08
CA LEU A 329 9.64 5.97 -0.60
C LEU A 329 8.87 4.83 0.10
N THR A 330 8.78 3.66 -0.55
CA THR A 330 8.10 2.46 -0.02
C THR A 330 9.03 1.26 0.12
N GLU A 331 10.30 1.47 -0.20
CA GLU A 331 11.43 0.54 -0.13
C GLU A 331 12.70 1.41 -0.13
N ASP A 332 13.86 0.85 0.24
CA ASP A 332 15.11 1.60 0.22
C ASP A 332 15.51 1.91 -1.23
N GLN A 333 15.72 3.19 -1.57
CA GLN A 333 15.84 3.64 -2.96
C GLN A 333 17.16 4.35 -3.22
N LYS A 334 17.83 3.97 -4.33
CA LYS A 334 19.01 4.68 -4.83
C LYS A 334 18.68 5.53 -6.06
N ILE A 335 19.10 6.79 -6.03
CA ILE A 335 19.07 7.74 -7.14
C ILE A 335 20.52 8.05 -7.52
N THR A 336 20.86 7.88 -8.79
CA THR A 336 22.19 8.19 -9.31
C THR A 336 22.07 9.27 -10.38
N PHE A 337 22.55 10.47 -10.09
CA PHE A 337 22.73 11.53 -11.08
C PHE A 337 24.07 11.32 -11.79
N LYS A 338 24.01 11.02 -13.09
CA LYS A 338 25.19 10.85 -13.93
C LYS A 338 25.58 12.15 -14.60
N TYR A 339 26.87 12.42 -14.70
CA TYR A 339 27.42 13.59 -15.36
C TYR A 339 28.44 13.17 -16.43
N GLN A 340 28.65 14.05 -17.42
CA GLN A 340 29.73 13.97 -18.39
C GLN A 340 30.74 15.07 -18.12
N LYS A 341 32.03 14.77 -18.12
CA LYS A 341 33.09 15.77 -17.99
C LYS A 341 33.12 16.68 -19.23
N LYS A 342 33.21 17.99 -19.03
CA LYS A 342 33.34 18.96 -20.11
C LYS A 342 34.77 18.90 -20.65
N VAL A 343 34.95 18.28 -21.81
CA VAL A 343 36.18 18.36 -22.58
C VAL A 343 36.34 19.75 -23.20
N THR A 344 37.29 20.52 -22.70
CA THR A 344 37.85 21.66 -23.45
C THR A 344 38.65 21.10 -24.64
N PRO A 345 38.47 21.61 -25.86
CA PRO A 345 39.42 21.38 -26.95
C PRO A 345 40.82 21.82 -26.52
N PRO A 346 41.91 21.20 -27.05
CA PRO A 346 43.25 21.70 -26.82
C PRO A 346 43.36 23.12 -27.39
N ALA A 347 43.72 24.08 -26.54
CA ALA A 347 43.88 25.47 -26.95
C ALA A 347 45.14 25.60 -27.82
N THR A 348 44.98 26.12 -29.04
CA THR A 348 46.11 26.63 -29.81
C THR A 348 46.68 27.86 -29.10
N ASN A 349 47.97 27.84 -28.80
CA ASN A 349 48.67 28.98 -28.22
C ASN A 349 48.52 30.23 -29.10
N ASN A 350 48.22 31.37 -28.47
CA ASN A 350 48.66 32.68 -28.95
C ASN A 350 48.70 33.67 -27.79
N ASN A 351 49.78 34.45 -27.71
CA ASN A 351 49.99 35.44 -26.65
C ASN A 351 49.24 36.75 -26.94
N GLY A 352 48.77 37.41 -25.89
CA GLY A 352 48.20 38.77 -25.93
C GLY A 352 47.74 39.19 -24.54
N GLY A 353 48.44 40.17 -23.92
CA GLY A 353 48.22 40.56 -22.51
C GLY A 353 47.28 41.75 -22.31
N GLY A 354 46.75 41.91 -21.09
CA GLY A 354 45.96 43.08 -20.67
C GLY A 354 45.35 42.95 -19.25
N THR A 355 45.67 43.88 -18.35
CA THR A 355 45.23 43.99 -16.92
C THR A 355 44.13 45.07 -16.78
N ILE A 356 43.29 45.23 -15.74
CA ILE A 356 43.19 44.71 -14.34
C ILE A 356 41.72 44.19 -14.10
N THR A 357 41.03 44.09 -12.95
CA THR A 357 41.11 44.52 -11.52
C THR A 357 40.28 43.54 -10.63
N ARG A 358 40.23 43.69 -9.28
CA ARG A 358 39.43 42.84 -8.35
C ARG A 358 39.16 43.51 -6.98
N PRO A 359 37.91 43.91 -6.65
CA PRO A 359 37.03 43.13 -5.74
C PRO A 359 35.85 42.44 -6.49
N THR A 360 34.98 41.58 -5.95
CA THR A 360 34.73 40.99 -4.60
C THR A 360 33.75 41.69 -3.64
N GLU A 361 32.55 41.12 -3.49
CA GLU A 361 31.65 40.97 -2.30
C GLU A 361 30.36 40.25 -2.80
N GLU A 362 29.66 39.26 -2.23
CA GLU A 362 29.65 38.41 -1.02
C GLU A 362 28.40 38.55 -0.10
N SER A 363 27.89 37.39 0.36
CA SER A 363 27.07 37.13 1.56
C SER A 363 25.53 37.39 1.62
N ARG A 364 24.83 36.30 2.03
CA ARG A 364 23.60 36.18 2.88
C ARG A 364 22.23 36.55 2.25
N THR A 365 21.19 35.70 2.16
CA THR A 365 20.51 34.69 3.04
C THR A 365 19.52 35.26 4.06
N ASN A 366 18.27 34.75 4.05
CA ASN A 366 17.46 34.47 5.25
C ASN A 366 16.25 33.57 4.90
N SER A 367 15.68 32.90 5.91
CA SER A 367 14.62 31.88 5.82
C SER A 367 13.66 31.94 7.01
N VAL A 368 12.38 31.59 6.83
CA VAL A 368 11.37 31.55 7.93
C VAL A 368 10.41 30.35 7.81
N GLN A 369 10.14 29.72 8.95
CA GLN A 369 9.03 28.79 9.32
C GLN A 369 8.40 29.37 10.63
N PRO A 370 7.20 29.00 11.14
CA PRO A 370 6.63 27.62 11.29
C PRO A 370 5.09 27.52 10.96
N ASP A 371 4.51 26.34 10.65
CA ASP A 371 3.79 25.32 11.48
C ASP A 371 2.26 25.54 11.70
N GLY A 372 1.46 24.47 11.82
CA GLY A 372 0.01 24.50 12.16
C GLY A 372 -0.95 23.62 11.33
N THR A 373 -1.37 22.48 11.92
CA THR A 373 -2.68 21.77 11.89
C THR A 373 -3.91 22.40 11.15
N VAL A 374 -4.89 21.67 10.54
CA VAL A 374 -5.16 20.21 10.29
C VAL A 374 -6.11 20.02 9.05
N GLU A 375 -6.09 18.83 8.38
CA GLU A 375 -7.24 18.10 7.75
C GLU A 375 -8.16 18.80 6.68
N PHE A 376 -9.14 18.17 5.96
CA PHE A 376 -9.58 16.76 5.80
C PHE A 376 -9.89 16.42 4.28
N PRO A 377 -10.90 15.62 3.79
CA PRO A 377 -10.86 15.06 2.42
C PRO A 377 -11.62 15.86 1.32
N ALA A 378 -10.95 16.81 0.67
CA ALA A 378 -11.56 17.67 -0.36
C ALA A 378 -11.57 17.09 -1.81
N PRO A 379 -12.48 17.55 -2.70
CA PRO A 379 -12.46 17.23 -4.13
C PRO A 379 -11.21 17.81 -4.83
N LYS A 380 -10.23 16.95 -5.11
CA LYS A 380 -8.87 17.27 -5.60
C LYS A 380 -8.69 18.68 -6.17
N GLU A 381 -8.06 19.52 -5.37
CA GLU A 381 -7.96 20.95 -5.62
C GLU A 381 -6.77 21.30 -6.53
N LEU A 382 -6.81 22.53 -7.04
CA LEU A 382 -5.65 23.22 -7.57
C LEU A 382 -4.76 23.76 -6.44
N PRO A 383 -3.51 24.17 -6.72
CA PRO A 383 -2.66 24.93 -5.79
C PRO A 383 -3.20 26.31 -5.38
N ASP A 384 -4.42 26.66 -5.79
CA ASP A 384 -5.15 27.89 -5.50
C ASP A 384 -6.44 27.65 -4.70
N GLY A 385 -6.63 26.44 -4.15
CA GLY A 385 -7.82 26.03 -3.39
C GLY A 385 -9.08 25.80 -4.23
N THR A 386 -9.06 26.07 -5.54
CA THR A 386 -10.26 25.85 -6.35
C THR A 386 -10.41 24.37 -6.72
N GLN A 387 -11.63 23.84 -6.59
CA GLN A 387 -11.97 22.49 -7.08
C GLN A 387 -11.71 22.32 -8.59
N LEU A 388 -11.28 21.13 -8.99
CA LEU A 388 -11.08 20.76 -10.39
C LEU A 388 -12.42 20.35 -11.07
N PRO A 389 -12.71 20.85 -12.29
CA PRO A 389 -13.86 20.40 -13.07
C PRO A 389 -13.84 18.89 -13.34
N ASN A 390 -15.01 18.24 -13.31
CA ASN A 390 -15.18 16.79 -13.50
C ASN A 390 -14.54 16.21 -14.79
N TYR A 391 -14.37 17.03 -15.84
CA TYR A 391 -13.72 16.64 -17.08
C TYR A 391 -12.19 16.55 -17.00
N ALA A 392 -11.57 17.02 -15.91
CA ALA A 392 -10.12 17.12 -15.77
C ALA A 392 -9.42 15.75 -15.87
N ALA A 393 -8.20 15.77 -16.39
CA ALA A 393 -7.30 14.64 -16.36
C ALA A 393 -6.49 14.65 -15.06
N THR A 394 -6.67 13.60 -14.26
CA THR A 394 -5.97 13.38 -13.00
C THR A 394 -4.45 13.46 -13.16
N GLN A 395 -3.77 14.05 -12.18
CA GLN A 395 -2.30 14.08 -12.10
C GLN A 395 -1.70 12.68 -12.26
N GLY A 396 -0.54 12.60 -12.90
CA GLY A 396 0.13 11.38 -13.38
C GLY A 396 -0.54 10.68 -14.56
N THR A 397 -1.76 11.06 -14.96
CA THR A 397 -2.47 10.42 -16.08
C THR A 397 -1.97 10.98 -17.42
N VAL A 398 -1.94 10.13 -18.44
CA VAL A 398 -1.52 10.52 -19.79
C VAL A 398 -2.69 11.09 -20.59
N VAL A 399 -2.49 12.27 -21.19
CA VAL A 399 -3.40 12.93 -22.14
C VAL A 399 -2.76 13.06 -23.52
N TYR A 400 -3.56 13.26 -24.58
CA TYR A 400 -3.06 13.46 -25.94
C TYR A 400 -3.81 14.55 -26.69
N ALA A 401 -3.09 15.25 -27.57
CA ALA A 401 -3.66 16.34 -28.37
C ALA A 401 -4.51 15.81 -29.54
N THR A 402 -5.75 16.29 -29.66
CA THR A 402 -6.69 15.97 -30.74
C THR A 402 -6.63 16.99 -31.88
N LYS A 403 -6.21 18.22 -31.57
CA LYS A 403 -5.97 19.35 -32.47
C LYS A 403 -4.50 19.79 -32.37
N ALA A 404 -4.09 20.73 -33.21
CA ALA A 404 -2.80 21.41 -33.02
C ALA A 404 -2.82 22.22 -31.72
N ILE A 405 -1.72 22.19 -30.96
CA ILE A 405 -1.55 22.96 -29.72
C ILE A 405 -0.12 23.53 -29.65
N TYR A 406 0.10 24.47 -28.73
CA TYR A 406 1.44 24.86 -28.30
C TYR A 406 1.62 24.46 -26.83
N MET A 407 2.85 24.12 -26.45
CA MET A 407 3.28 24.08 -25.06
C MET A 407 3.94 25.42 -24.71
N TYR A 408 3.66 25.94 -23.53
CA TYR A 408 4.12 27.25 -23.06
C TYR A 408 4.95 27.15 -21.77
N LYS A 409 5.82 28.13 -21.53
CA LYS A 409 6.57 28.29 -20.26
C LYS A 409 5.65 28.60 -19.06
N ASP A 410 4.45 29.11 -19.33
CA ASP A 410 3.55 29.74 -18.36
C ASP A 410 2.07 29.49 -18.76
N PRO A 411 1.12 29.37 -17.80
CA PRO A 411 -0.29 29.06 -18.07
C PRO A 411 -1.06 30.14 -18.87
N ASN A 412 -0.58 31.39 -18.90
CA ASN A 412 -1.22 32.52 -19.58
C ASN A 412 -1.06 32.51 -21.12
N PHE A 413 -0.19 31.64 -21.65
CA PHE A 413 -0.08 31.38 -23.09
C PHE A 413 0.35 32.58 -23.96
N LYS A 414 1.17 33.51 -23.43
CA LYS A 414 1.67 34.66 -24.20
C LYS A 414 2.49 34.18 -25.41
N LYS A 415 2.41 34.88 -26.56
CA LYS A 415 3.02 34.46 -27.85
C LYS A 415 4.53 34.13 -27.73
N GLY A 416 5.28 34.94 -26.97
CA GLY A 416 6.72 34.73 -26.72
C GLY A 416 7.08 33.62 -25.71
N GLN A 417 6.09 33.06 -24.99
CA GLN A 417 6.31 31.98 -24.02
C GLN A 417 6.19 30.57 -24.64
N ARG A 418 6.04 30.45 -25.96
CA ARG A 418 5.88 29.17 -26.67
C ARG A 418 7.20 28.37 -26.66
N ILE A 419 7.17 27.14 -26.14
CA ILE A 419 8.31 26.21 -26.13
C ILE A 419 8.31 25.31 -27.38
N VAL A 420 7.13 24.79 -27.77
CA VAL A 420 6.96 23.83 -28.86
C VAL A 420 5.60 24.03 -29.54
N LYS A 421 5.55 23.90 -30.87
CA LYS A 421 4.31 23.70 -31.65
C LYS A 421 4.09 22.21 -31.89
N TYR A 422 2.93 21.69 -31.51
CA TYR A 422 2.49 20.34 -31.80
C TYR A 422 1.44 20.37 -32.93
N PRO A 423 1.74 19.84 -34.13
CA PRO A 423 0.79 19.82 -35.24
C PRO A 423 -0.37 18.83 -35.00
N LYS A 424 -1.48 19.03 -35.72
CA LYS A 424 -2.62 18.09 -35.75
C LYS A 424 -2.16 16.79 -36.43
N ALA A 425 -2.29 15.65 -35.74
CA ALA A 425 -1.81 14.35 -36.24
C ALA A 425 -2.90 13.28 -36.34
N LYS A 426 -2.69 12.30 -37.24
CA LYS A 426 -3.46 11.05 -37.31
C LYS A 426 -3.40 10.33 -35.96
N ARG A 427 -4.47 9.61 -35.57
CA ARG A 427 -4.72 9.11 -34.20
C ARG A 427 -3.51 8.42 -33.57
N VAL A 428 -2.87 7.51 -34.30
CA VAL A 428 -1.68 6.74 -33.90
C VAL A 428 -0.42 7.58 -33.64
N HIS A 429 -0.31 8.77 -34.26
CA HIS A 429 0.84 9.68 -34.17
C HIS A 429 0.60 10.91 -33.27
N ARG A 430 -0.57 11.02 -32.63
CA ARG A 430 -0.88 12.18 -31.76
C ARG A 430 0.08 12.27 -30.56
N PRO A 431 0.56 13.47 -30.21
CA PRO A 431 1.51 13.63 -29.12
C PRO A 431 0.83 13.38 -27.77
N MET A 432 1.51 12.61 -26.93
CA MET A 432 1.14 12.26 -25.56
C MET A 432 1.89 13.11 -24.53
N PHE A 433 1.24 13.37 -23.40
CA PHE A 433 1.74 14.19 -22.31
C PHE A 433 1.30 13.59 -20.97
N VAL A 434 2.21 13.44 -20.01
CA VAL A 434 1.84 13.11 -18.61
C VAL A 434 1.46 14.40 -17.91
N VAL A 435 0.28 14.46 -17.29
CA VAL A 435 -0.12 15.59 -16.42
C VAL A 435 0.71 15.54 -15.14
N THR A 436 1.54 16.55 -14.90
CA THR A 436 2.43 16.62 -13.72
C THR A 436 1.89 17.54 -12.64
N SER A 437 1.12 18.57 -13.00
CA SER A 437 0.27 19.36 -12.09
C SER A 437 -0.78 20.15 -12.87
N TYR A 438 -1.53 21.00 -12.18
CA TYR A 438 -2.50 21.93 -12.76
C TYR A 438 -2.05 23.39 -12.56
N ALA A 439 -2.68 24.31 -13.29
CA ALA A 439 -2.64 25.75 -13.05
C ALA A 439 -3.86 26.43 -13.69
N ARG A 440 -4.17 27.67 -13.30
CA ARG A 440 -5.07 28.57 -14.04
C ARG A 440 -4.26 29.62 -14.80
N SER A 441 -4.82 30.18 -15.87
CA SER A 441 -4.39 31.50 -16.37
C SER A 441 -4.98 32.61 -15.48
N ALA A 442 -4.48 33.84 -15.58
CA ALA A 442 -5.06 35.01 -14.90
C ALA A 442 -6.56 35.21 -15.20
N SER A 443 -7.02 34.75 -16.37
CA SER A 443 -8.43 34.64 -16.75
C SER A 443 -9.15 33.36 -16.25
N GLY A 444 -8.68 32.77 -15.15
CA GLY A 444 -9.26 31.59 -14.48
C GLY A 444 -9.19 30.25 -15.23
N ALA A 445 -8.82 30.22 -16.52
CA ALA A 445 -8.97 29.04 -17.36
C ALA A 445 -7.93 27.94 -17.07
N LEU A 446 -8.40 26.72 -16.81
CA LEU A 446 -7.58 25.56 -16.45
C LEU A 446 -6.50 25.21 -17.50
N ARG A 447 -5.34 24.80 -17.01
CA ARG A 447 -4.16 24.31 -17.74
C ARG A 447 -3.63 23.05 -17.07
N TYR A 448 -3.06 22.15 -17.88
CA TYR A 448 -2.21 21.07 -17.37
C TYR A 448 -0.76 21.53 -17.48
N ARG A 449 0.01 21.45 -16.39
CA ARG A 449 1.47 21.32 -16.47
C ARG A 449 1.76 19.88 -16.86
N VAL A 450 2.65 19.66 -17.82
CA VAL A 450 2.91 18.33 -18.39
C VAL A 450 4.37 18.07 -18.70
N LYS A 451 4.74 16.79 -18.79
CA LYS A 451 5.97 16.30 -19.45
C LYS A 451 5.60 15.63 -20.78
N ASP A 452 6.30 15.98 -21.86
CA ASP A 452 6.19 15.30 -23.16
C ASP A 452 6.77 13.87 -23.05
N VAL A 453 5.97 12.85 -23.41
CA VAL A 453 6.34 11.43 -23.37
C VAL A 453 6.34 10.77 -24.77
N ASN A 454 6.65 11.55 -25.81
CA ASN A 454 6.82 11.08 -27.18
C ASN A 454 8.29 10.76 -27.43
N HIS A 455 8.80 9.70 -26.79
CA HIS A 455 10.23 9.34 -26.70
C HIS A 455 11.04 9.32 -28.01
N GLN A 456 10.39 9.23 -29.17
CA GLN A 456 11.02 9.27 -30.51
C GLN A 456 11.08 10.69 -31.13
N SER A 457 10.69 11.73 -30.39
CA SER A 457 10.63 13.12 -30.84
C SER A 457 11.73 13.97 -30.20
N LYS A 458 12.24 14.97 -30.93
CA LYS A 458 13.08 16.07 -30.41
C LYS A 458 12.37 16.97 -29.36
N THR A 459 11.14 16.63 -28.99
CA THR A 459 10.32 17.29 -27.97
C THR A 459 10.17 16.45 -26.70
N ALA A 460 10.60 15.19 -26.70
CA ALA A 460 10.52 14.29 -25.54
C ALA A 460 11.15 14.92 -24.29
N GLY A 461 10.56 14.63 -23.12
CA GLY A 461 11.03 15.13 -21.83
C GLY A 461 10.73 16.61 -21.55
N LYS A 462 10.39 17.43 -22.56
CA LYS A 462 10.08 18.86 -22.36
C LYS A 462 8.88 19.05 -21.44
N VAL A 463 9.04 19.98 -20.49
CA VAL A 463 8.01 20.34 -19.50
C VAL A 463 7.45 21.73 -19.81
N GLY A 464 6.15 21.89 -19.62
CA GLY A 464 5.46 23.17 -19.78
C GLY A 464 3.95 23.04 -19.65
N TYR A 465 3.22 24.10 -19.97
CA TYR A 465 1.76 24.15 -19.86
C TYR A 465 1.07 23.91 -21.19
N ILE A 466 0.03 23.07 -21.18
CA ILE A 466 -0.90 22.84 -22.30
C ILE A 466 -2.36 23.05 -21.86
N THR A 467 -3.26 23.22 -22.83
CA THR A 467 -4.67 23.50 -22.54
C THR A 467 -5.36 22.29 -21.91
N ALA A 468 -6.18 22.51 -20.89
CA ALA A 468 -7.01 21.46 -20.29
C ALA A 468 -8.34 21.23 -21.03
N ASN A 469 -8.63 22.03 -22.06
CA ASN A 469 -9.90 22.01 -22.77
C ASN A 469 -10.07 20.70 -23.59
N LEU A 470 -11.14 19.95 -23.32
CA LEU A 470 -11.49 18.69 -24.00
C LEU A 470 -11.54 18.79 -25.53
N LYS A 471 -11.88 19.96 -26.09
CA LYS A 471 -11.90 20.19 -27.55
C LYS A 471 -10.50 20.11 -28.19
N PHE A 472 -9.44 20.03 -27.39
CA PHE A 472 -8.03 19.99 -27.83
C PHE A 472 -7.21 18.85 -27.20
N VAL A 473 -7.50 18.44 -25.96
CA VAL A 473 -6.69 17.48 -25.18
C VAL A 473 -7.60 16.52 -24.40
N VAL A 474 -7.38 15.21 -24.51
CA VAL A 474 -8.21 14.18 -23.84
C VAL A 474 -7.38 13.03 -23.26
N LYS A 475 -7.94 12.29 -22.28
CA LYS A 475 -7.31 11.12 -21.62
C LYS A 475 -6.92 10.03 -22.63
N VAL A 476 -5.66 9.57 -22.64
CA VAL A 476 -5.11 8.55 -23.58
C VAL A 476 -5.76 7.19 -23.41
N TYR A 477 -6.07 6.81 -22.18
CA TYR A 477 -6.65 5.52 -21.88
C TYR A 477 -8.17 5.56 -22.04
N TYR A 478 -8.76 4.45 -22.51
CA TYR A 478 -10.19 4.23 -22.41
C TYR A 478 -10.60 4.00 -20.95
N THR A 479 -11.81 4.41 -20.58
CA THR A 479 -12.41 4.19 -19.26
C THR A 479 -13.73 3.43 -19.36
N SER A 480 -14.10 2.96 -20.55
CA SER A 480 -15.37 2.31 -20.87
C SER A 480 -15.18 1.13 -21.81
N MET A 481 -16.15 0.22 -21.83
CA MET A 481 -16.22 -0.85 -22.81
C MET A 481 -16.72 -0.33 -24.18
N PRO A 482 -16.24 -0.90 -25.30
CA PRO A 482 -16.92 -0.74 -26.59
C PRO A 482 -18.31 -1.40 -26.53
N LYS A 483 -19.32 -0.77 -27.14
CA LYS A 483 -20.71 -1.29 -27.18
C LYS A 483 -20.76 -2.75 -27.65
N ASP A 484 -20.12 -3.03 -28.78
CA ASP A 484 -20.15 -4.34 -29.45
C ASP A 484 -19.16 -5.36 -28.85
N LYS A 485 -18.56 -5.03 -27.69
CA LYS A 485 -17.51 -5.83 -27.02
C LYS A 485 -16.32 -6.19 -27.95
N ARG A 486 -16.01 -5.32 -28.92
CA ARG A 486 -14.89 -5.45 -29.87
C ARG A 486 -13.96 -4.24 -29.85
N ILE A 487 -12.65 -4.49 -30.00
CA ILE A 487 -11.64 -3.48 -30.30
C ILE A 487 -10.84 -3.89 -31.54
N THR A 488 -10.29 -2.92 -32.27
CA THR A 488 -9.34 -3.16 -33.37
C THR A 488 -7.96 -2.62 -33.02
N VAL A 489 -6.92 -3.38 -33.35
CA VAL A 489 -5.51 -2.97 -33.19
C VAL A 489 -5.12 -2.00 -34.32
N ILE A 490 -4.70 -0.79 -33.97
CA ILE A 490 -4.34 0.29 -34.93
C ILE A 490 -2.85 0.66 -34.90
N SER A 491 -2.07 0.05 -34.01
CA SER A 491 -0.61 0.23 -33.95
C SER A 491 0.07 -0.41 -35.17
N LYS A 492 0.89 0.35 -35.92
CA LYS A 492 1.69 -0.18 -37.04
C LYS A 492 2.56 -1.37 -36.61
N ASN A 493 3.14 -1.29 -35.42
CA ASN A 493 4.01 -2.34 -34.86
C ASN A 493 3.21 -3.45 -34.16
N GLY A 494 1.89 -3.50 -34.36
CA GLY A 494 0.99 -4.36 -33.59
C GLY A 494 0.96 -4.01 -32.10
N VAL A 495 0.36 -4.89 -31.31
CA VAL A 495 0.28 -4.76 -29.84
C VAL A 495 0.45 -6.13 -29.19
N ASN A 496 1.30 -6.20 -28.16
CA ASN A 496 1.52 -7.40 -27.37
C ASN A 496 0.29 -7.73 -26.48
N ALA A 497 0.06 -9.02 -26.27
CA ALA A 497 -0.91 -9.57 -25.35
C ALA A 497 -0.21 -10.36 -24.24
N TYR A 498 -0.74 -10.29 -23.03
CA TYR A 498 -0.05 -10.65 -21.79
C TYR A 498 -0.94 -11.51 -20.88
N ARG A 499 -0.36 -12.32 -20.00
CA ARG A 499 -1.15 -13.08 -19.00
C ARG A 499 -1.70 -12.17 -17.90
N ASN A 500 -0.98 -11.09 -17.56
CA ASN A 500 -1.25 -10.26 -16.39
C ASN A 500 -1.66 -8.83 -16.76
N ALA A 501 -2.53 -8.20 -15.94
CA ALA A 501 -3.01 -6.83 -16.18
C ALA A 501 -1.89 -5.76 -16.13
N ASN A 502 -0.85 -6.00 -15.33
CA ASN A 502 0.36 -5.15 -15.29
C ASN A 502 1.20 -5.19 -16.59
N LEU A 503 0.84 -6.03 -17.57
CA LEU A 503 1.59 -6.31 -18.82
C LEU A 503 2.93 -7.03 -18.60
N THR A 504 3.02 -7.87 -17.57
CA THR A 504 4.06 -8.90 -17.44
C THR A 504 3.63 -10.22 -18.10
N LYS A 505 4.58 -11.14 -18.31
CA LYS A 505 4.36 -12.46 -18.94
C LYS A 505 3.67 -12.35 -20.31
N LYS A 506 4.40 -11.79 -21.31
CA LYS A 506 3.96 -11.70 -22.73
C LYS A 506 3.61 -13.10 -23.25
N VAL A 507 2.51 -13.21 -24.00
CA VAL A 507 2.06 -14.45 -24.65
C VAL A 507 2.26 -14.38 -26.16
N LYS A 508 1.71 -13.37 -26.82
CA LYS A 508 1.79 -13.19 -28.28
C LYS A 508 1.61 -11.73 -28.68
N GLN A 509 1.58 -11.44 -29.97
CA GLN A 509 1.41 -10.10 -30.52
C GLN A 509 0.35 -10.13 -31.61
N TYR A 510 -0.59 -9.18 -31.55
CA TYR A 510 -1.62 -8.99 -32.56
C TYR A 510 -1.15 -7.93 -33.56
N LYS A 511 -1.25 -8.22 -34.87
CA LYS A 511 -0.88 -7.30 -35.96
C LYS A 511 -1.88 -6.13 -36.06
N SER A 512 -1.51 -5.05 -36.75
CA SER A 512 -2.48 -4.00 -37.13
C SER A 512 -3.66 -4.62 -37.90
N GLY A 513 -4.87 -4.09 -37.70
CA GLY A 513 -6.12 -4.64 -38.25
C GLY A 513 -6.72 -5.82 -37.45
N SER A 514 -6.04 -6.35 -36.43
CA SER A 514 -6.62 -7.44 -35.61
C SER A 514 -7.86 -6.98 -34.86
N HIS A 515 -9.03 -7.55 -35.18
CA HIS A 515 -10.26 -7.38 -34.41
C HIS A 515 -10.28 -8.36 -33.22
N LEU A 516 -10.48 -7.85 -32.01
CA LEU A 516 -10.38 -8.61 -30.76
C LEU A 516 -11.66 -8.45 -29.92
N LYS A 517 -12.27 -9.56 -29.52
CA LYS A 517 -13.38 -9.57 -28.55
C LYS A 517 -12.84 -9.29 -27.14
N VAL A 518 -13.48 -8.37 -26.41
CA VAL A 518 -13.09 -7.93 -25.06
C VAL A 518 -14.16 -8.32 -24.03
N LYS A 519 -13.74 -8.94 -22.92
CA LYS A 519 -14.62 -9.33 -21.81
C LYS A 519 -14.90 -8.16 -20.87
N LYS A 520 -13.85 -7.44 -20.46
CA LYS A 520 -13.92 -6.31 -19.53
C LYS A 520 -12.80 -5.30 -19.76
N ILE A 521 -12.92 -4.12 -19.16
CA ILE A 521 -11.83 -3.15 -18.99
C ILE A 521 -11.34 -3.19 -17.53
N VAL A 522 -10.04 -3.03 -17.30
CA VAL A 522 -9.41 -3.04 -15.97
C VAL A 522 -8.54 -1.80 -15.80
N LYS A 523 -8.60 -1.17 -14.64
CA LYS A 523 -7.75 -0.05 -14.19
C LYS A 523 -6.44 -0.64 -13.64
N HIS A 524 -5.30 -0.09 -14.04
CA HIS A 524 -4.00 -0.44 -13.49
C HIS A 524 -3.20 0.85 -13.29
N ASN A 525 -3.11 1.29 -12.03
CA ASN A 525 -2.63 2.61 -11.62
C ASN A 525 -3.37 3.69 -12.44
N LEU A 526 -2.65 4.58 -13.10
CA LEU A 526 -3.19 5.71 -13.90
C LEU A 526 -3.43 5.34 -15.38
N THR A 527 -3.59 4.05 -15.67
CA THR A 527 -3.73 3.49 -17.03
C THR A 527 -4.81 2.40 -17.06
N THR A 528 -5.24 1.97 -18.24
CA THR A 528 -6.23 0.88 -18.37
C THR A 528 -5.81 -0.22 -19.34
N ARG A 529 -6.50 -1.36 -19.24
CA ARG A 529 -6.32 -2.58 -20.03
C ARG A 529 -7.67 -3.09 -20.48
N TYR A 530 -7.72 -3.76 -21.63
CA TYR A 530 -8.81 -4.69 -21.92
C TYR A 530 -8.36 -6.11 -21.57
N GLN A 531 -9.24 -6.86 -20.90
CA GLN A 531 -9.14 -8.31 -20.92
C GLN A 531 -9.88 -8.82 -22.16
N LEU A 532 -9.20 -9.63 -22.96
CA LEU A 532 -9.77 -10.31 -24.12
C LEU A 532 -10.65 -11.48 -23.68
N SER A 533 -11.51 -11.97 -24.58
CA SER A 533 -12.35 -13.15 -24.28
C SER A 533 -11.55 -14.43 -23.97
N ASN A 534 -10.28 -14.51 -24.40
CA ASN A 534 -9.34 -15.59 -24.05
C ASN A 534 -8.48 -15.28 -22.81
N GLY A 535 -8.94 -14.40 -21.93
CA GLY A 535 -8.32 -14.12 -20.63
C GLY A 535 -7.10 -13.19 -20.67
N TYR A 536 -6.39 -13.08 -21.81
CA TYR A 536 -5.20 -12.24 -21.93
C TYR A 536 -5.50 -10.74 -21.87
N TYR A 537 -4.53 -9.97 -21.38
CA TYR A 537 -4.62 -8.52 -21.27
C TYR A 537 -3.91 -7.81 -22.42
N ILE A 538 -4.50 -6.71 -22.87
CA ILE A 538 -3.98 -5.79 -23.88
C ILE A 538 -4.15 -4.34 -23.41
N THR A 539 -3.31 -3.42 -23.88
CA THR A 539 -3.37 -2.00 -23.48
C THR A 539 -4.69 -1.32 -23.88
N GLY A 540 -5.25 -0.49 -22.98
CA GLY A 540 -6.40 0.38 -23.25
C GLY A 540 -6.04 1.71 -23.89
N ASN A 541 -4.82 1.87 -24.42
CA ASN A 541 -4.31 3.11 -25.00
C ASN A 541 -4.95 3.40 -26.38
N LYS A 542 -5.62 4.57 -26.49
CA LYS A 542 -6.35 5.03 -27.69
C LYS A 542 -5.48 5.26 -28.93
N LYS A 543 -4.15 5.27 -28.84
CA LYS A 543 -3.22 5.29 -29.99
C LYS A 543 -2.90 3.90 -30.54
N LEU A 544 -3.15 2.85 -29.75
CA LEU A 544 -2.75 1.47 -30.05
C LEU A 544 -3.96 0.58 -30.36
N VAL A 545 -5.11 0.86 -29.74
CA VAL A 545 -6.40 0.21 -30.01
C VAL A 545 -7.54 1.23 -30.18
N ILE A 546 -8.60 0.82 -30.86
CA ILE A 546 -9.85 1.58 -31.05
C ILE A 546 -11.07 0.68 -30.83
N HIS A 547 -12.23 1.26 -30.52
CA HIS A 547 -13.50 0.54 -30.38
C HIS A 547 -14.10 0.16 -31.74
N GLY A 548 -14.82 -0.96 -31.79
CA GLY A 548 -15.48 -1.46 -33.00
C GLY A 548 -14.52 -2.12 -33.98
N ASN A 549 -15.06 -2.47 -35.16
CA ASN A 549 -14.26 -2.78 -36.34
C ASN A 549 -13.84 -1.44 -36.99
N TYR A 550 -12.55 -1.26 -37.31
CA TYR A 550 -11.97 -0.02 -37.85
C TYR A 550 -10.91 -0.34 -38.92
#